data_AF-A0AAW2ZDP1-F1
#
_entry.id   AF-A0AAW2ZDP1-F1
#
_cell.length_a   1.000
_cell.length_b   1.000
_cell.length_c   1.000
_cell.angle_alpha   90.00
_cell.angle_beta   90.00
_cell.angle_gamma   90.00
#
_symmetry.space_group_name_H-M   'P 1'
#
loop_
_entity.id
_entity.type
_entity.pdbx_description
1 polymer ?
#
loop_
_entity_poly.entity_id
_entity_poly.type
_entity_poly.pdbx_seq_one_letter_code
_entity_poly.pdbx_strand_id
1 'polypeptide(L)'
;MRARGPVRDLPLQYFILRSQSLIFYRKMLRTLHRVRDRSTALELKQQIRSEFENARGVTDVAQIKSLLSDGMKRFKDLERIVSMSM
;
A
#
# COMPACT_ATOMS: atom_id res chain seq x y z
N MET A 1 9.42 -26.01 -17.89
CA MET A 1 9.01 -24.66 -18.32
C MET A 1 7.65 -24.35 -17.70
N ARG A 2 7.53 -23.34 -16.82
CA ARG A 2 6.21 -22.94 -16.28
C ARG A 2 5.44 -22.20 -17.36
N ALA A 3 4.32 -22.77 -17.81
CA ALA A 3 3.41 -22.09 -18.72
C ALA A 3 3.03 -20.74 -18.12
N ARG A 4 3.25 -19.65 -18.89
CA ARG A 4 2.65 -18.37 -18.56
C ARG A 4 1.13 -18.59 -18.62
N GLY A 5 0.45 -18.40 -17.50
CA GLY A 5 -1.01 -18.48 -17.44
C GLY A 5 -1.65 -17.52 -18.46
N PRO A 6 -2.95 -17.67 -18.74
CA PRO A 6 -3.65 -16.86 -19.73
C PRO A 6 -3.37 -15.37 -19.51
N VAL A 7 -2.96 -14.68 -20.58
CA VAL A 7 -2.78 -13.22 -20.57
C VAL A 7 -4.15 -12.62 -20.29
N ARG A 8 -4.32 -12.04 -19.10
CA ARG A 8 -5.52 -11.27 -18.79
C ARG A 8 -5.35 -9.89 -19.41
N ASP A 9 -6.21 -9.55 -20.36
CA ASP A 9 -6.25 -8.21 -20.95
C ASP A 9 -6.76 -7.22 -19.91
N LEU A 10 -5.83 -6.68 -19.11
CA LEU A 10 -6.12 -5.63 -18.14
C LEU A 10 -5.91 -4.25 -18.79
N PRO A 11 -6.73 -3.24 -18.45
CA PRO A 11 -6.60 -1.92 -19.02
C PRO A 11 -5.28 -1.25 -18.60
N LEU A 12 -4.71 -0.37 -19.43
CA LEU A 12 -3.49 0.40 -19.09
C LEU A 12 -3.57 1.06 -17.70
N GLN A 13 -4.76 1.58 -17.36
CA GLN A 13 -5.01 2.22 -16.08
C GLN A 13 -4.75 1.30 -14.87
N TYR A 14 -4.99 -0.01 -15.00
CA TYR A 14 -4.66 -0.99 -13.97
C TYR A 14 -3.15 -1.00 -13.68
N PHE A 15 -2.31 -1.02 -14.71
CA PHE A 15 -0.85 -1.09 -14.55
C PHE A 15 -0.28 0.19 -13.94
N ILE A 16 -0.83 1.35 -14.33
CA ILE A 16 -0.49 2.64 -13.74
C ILE A 16 -0.83 2.64 -12.24
N LEU A 17 -2.07 2.25 -11.89
CA LEU A 17 -2.52 2.20 -10.50
C LEU A 17 -1.71 1.19 -9.67
N ARG A 18 -1.43 0.00 -10.21
CA ARG A 18 -0.57 -1.00 -9.56
C ARG A 18 0.80 -0.42 -9.24
N SER A 19 1.39 0.32 -10.18
CA SER A 19 2.69 0.98 -9.97
C SER A 19 2.60 2.03 -8.87
N GLN A 20 1.54 2.85 -8.86
CA GLN A 20 1.28 3.83 -7.80
C GLN A 20 1.11 3.16 -6.43
N SER A 21 0.38 2.04 -6.35
CA SER A 21 0.24 1.25 -5.12
C SER A 21 1.59 0.77 -4.58
N LEU A 22 2.47 0.26 -5.44
CA LEU A 22 3.80 -0.18 -4.99
C LEU A 22 4.68 0.98 -4.51
N ILE A 23 4.60 2.13 -5.17
CA ILE A 23 5.30 3.35 -4.72
C ILE A 23 4.77 3.78 -3.35
N PHE A 24 3.44 3.79 -3.18
CA PHE A 24 2.78 4.16 -1.93
C PHE A 24 3.16 3.22 -0.79
N TYR A 25 3.11 1.90 -1.02
CA TYR A 25 3.56 0.89 -0.05
C TYR A 25 4.98 1.17 0.46
N ARG A 26 5.93 1.40 -0.45
CA ARG A 26 7.33 1.68 -0.08
C ARG A 26 7.46 2.99 0.68
N LYS A 27 6.68 4.02 0.33
CA LYS A 27 6.63 5.28 1.08
C LYS A 27 6.18 5.03 2.52
N MET A 28 5.10 4.28 2.72
CA MET A 28 4.56 3.97 4.04
C MET A 28 5.61 3.30 4.92
N LEU A 29 6.25 2.24 4.41
CA LEU A 29 7.28 1.52 5.15
C LEU A 29 8.47 2.40 5.56
N ARG A 30 8.91 3.32 4.70
CA ARG A 30 9.99 4.26 5.03
C ARG A 30 9.59 5.25 6.12
N THR A 31 8.35 5.72 6.13
CA THR A 31 7.87 6.62 7.18
C THR A 31 7.81 5.92 8.53
N LEU A 32 7.47 4.64 8.59
CA LEU A 32 7.49 3.88 9.85
C LEU A 32 8.86 3.84 10.51
N HIS A 33 9.96 4.02 9.78
CA HIS A 33 11.30 4.08 10.37
C HIS A 33 11.48 5.29 11.31
N ARG A 34 10.62 6.30 11.19
CA ARG A 34 10.64 7.50 12.04
C ARG A 34 9.84 7.33 13.34
N VAL A 35 9.09 6.25 13.48
CA VAL A 35 8.37 5.94 14.73
C VAL A 35 9.38 5.53 15.79
N ARG A 36 9.38 6.21 16.94
CA ARG A 36 10.30 5.94 18.06
C ARG A 36 10.06 4.57 18.69
N ASP A 37 8.80 4.24 18.96
CA ASP A 37 8.44 2.94 19.50
C ASP A 37 8.58 1.84 18.44
N ARG A 38 9.52 0.92 18.67
CA ARG A 38 9.81 -0.19 17.76
C ARG A 38 8.69 -1.23 17.75
N SER A 39 7.97 -1.43 18.85
CA SER A 39 6.84 -2.36 18.88
C SER A 39 5.72 -1.85 17.99
N THR A 40 5.32 -0.59 18.17
CA THR A 40 4.33 0.07 17.32
C THR A 40 4.76 0.09 15.85
N ALA A 41 6.03 0.39 15.56
CA ALA A 41 6.53 0.37 14.18
C ALA A 41 6.42 -1.01 13.51
N LEU A 42 6.66 -2.08 14.26
CA LEU A 42 6.54 -3.46 13.77
C LEU A 42 5.08 -3.86 13.54
N GLU A 43 4.18 -3.52 14.45
CA GLU A 43 2.74 -3.77 14.30
C GLU A 43 2.18 -3.06 13.07
N LEU A 44 2.45 -1.76 12.92
CA LEU A 44 2.03 -0.98 11.76
C LEU A 44 2.58 -1.56 10.46
N LYS A 45 3.84 -2.01 10.45
CA LYS A 45 4.45 -2.66 9.28
C LYS A 45 3.72 -3.94 8.91
N GLN A 46 3.34 -4.76 9.88
CA GLN A 46 2.59 -6.00 9.64
C GLN A 46 1.19 -5.69 9.13
N GLN A 47 0.50 -4.71 9.72
CA GLN A 47 -0.82 -4.29 9.26
C GLN A 47 -0.79 -3.80 7.81
N ILE A 48 0.13 -2.88 7.48
CA ILE A 48 0.29 -2.37 6.11
C ILE A 48 0.59 -3.50 5.14
N ARG A 49 1.47 -4.45 5.51
CA ARG A 49 1.74 -5.61 4.66
C ARG A 49 0.48 -6.43 4.43
N SER A 50 -0.26 -6.75 5.49
CA SER A 50 -1.51 -7.52 5.39
C SER A 50 -2.53 -6.86 4.47
N GLU A 51 -2.74 -5.55 4.60
CA GLU A 51 -3.66 -4.78 3.75
C GLU A 51 -3.30 -4.90 2.26
N PHE A 52 -2.02 -4.74 1.90
CA PHE A 52 -1.56 -4.87 0.52
C PHE A 52 -1.60 -6.32 0.00
N GLU A 53 -1.35 -7.30 0.85
CA GLU A 53 -1.49 -8.72 0.49
C GLU A 53 -2.96 -9.08 0.21
N ASN A 54 -3.89 -8.61 1.05
CA ASN A 54 -5.33 -8.82 0.86
C ASN A 54 -5.83 -8.17 -0.45
N ALA A 55 -5.26 -7.02 -0.82
CA ALA A 55 -5.60 -6.32 -2.06
C ALA A 55 -4.88 -6.85 -3.32
N ARG A 56 -3.94 -7.81 -3.20
CA ARG A 56 -3.06 -8.26 -4.30
C ARG A 56 -3.83 -8.78 -5.52
N GLY A 57 -4.99 -9.39 -5.30
CA GLY A 57 -5.85 -9.96 -6.35
C GLY A 57 -6.82 -9.00 -7.00
N VAL A 58 -6.93 -7.76 -6.50
CA VAL A 58 -7.87 -6.77 -7.03
C VAL A 58 -7.43 -6.32 -8.42
N THR A 59 -8.34 -6.48 -9.40
CA THR A 59 -8.13 -6.02 -10.80
C THR A 59 -9.06 -4.90 -11.20
N ASP A 60 -10.11 -4.62 -10.41
CA ASP A 60 -11.01 -3.50 -10.67
C ASP A 60 -10.33 -2.16 -10.38
N VAL A 61 -10.27 -1.31 -11.41
CA VAL A 61 -9.66 0.01 -11.38
C VAL A 61 -10.34 0.92 -10.36
N ALA A 62 -11.68 0.88 -10.26
CA ALA A 62 -12.42 1.73 -9.34
C ALA A 62 -12.11 1.34 -7.89
N GLN A 63 -12.11 0.04 -7.59
CA GLN A 63 -11.73 -0.47 -6.29
C GLN A 63 -10.28 -0.12 -5.91
N ILE A 64 -9.30 -0.26 -6.83
CA ILE A 64 -7.90 0.12 -6.54
C ILE A 64 -7.79 1.61 -6.19
N LYS A 65 -8.51 2.49 -6.91
CA LYS A 65 -8.53 3.93 -6.61
C LYS A 65 -9.13 4.23 -5.24
N SER A 66 -10.21 3.55 -4.87
CA SER A 66 -10.81 3.70 -3.54
C SER A 66 -9.81 3.30 -2.46
N LEU A 67 -9.21 2.10 -2.59
CA LEU A 67 -8.23 1.59 -1.63
C LEU A 67 -7.01 2.53 -1.49
N LEU A 68 -6.49 3.04 -2.61
CA LEU A 68 -5.40 4.02 -2.59
C LEU A 68 -5.81 5.31 -1.89
N SER A 69 -7.01 5.83 -2.18
CA SER A 69 -7.50 7.08 -1.59
C SER A 69 -7.70 6.95 -0.08
N ASP A 70 -8.29 5.85 0.37
CA ASP A 70 -8.51 5.55 1.78
C ASP A 70 -7.19 5.33 2.51
N GLY A 71 -6.28 4.55 1.91
CA GLY A 71 -4.93 4.36 2.43
C GLY A 71 -4.16 5.67 2.56
N MET A 72 -4.21 6.54 1.55
CA MET A 72 -3.58 7.86 1.58
C MET A 72 -4.11 8.75 2.70
N LYS A 73 -5.44 8.77 2.92
CA LYS A 73 -6.04 9.53 4.03
C LYS A 73 -5.52 9.05 5.37
N ARG A 74 -5.65 7.75 5.65
CA ARG A 74 -5.19 7.14 6.92
C ARG A 74 -3.70 7.37 7.14
N PHE A 75 -2.89 7.26 6.08
CA PHE A 75 -1.46 7.46 6.16
C PHE A 75 -1.07 8.92 6.43
N LYS A 76 -1.79 9.90 5.88
CA LYS A 76 -1.56 11.32 6.15
C LYS A 76 -1.80 11.65 7.62
N ASP A 77 -2.82 11.03 8.22
CA ASP A 77 -3.10 11.20 9.65
C ASP A 77 -2.01 10.55 10.52
N LEU A 78 -1.51 9.38 10.11
CA LEU A 78 -0.37 8.73 10.76
C LEU A 78 0.91 9.56 10.63
N GLU A 79 1.21 10.12 9.46
CA GLU A 79 2.34 11.04 9.25
C GLU A 79 2.26 12.24 10.20
N ARG A 80 1.06 12.80 10.41
CA ARG A 80 0.84 13.90 11.35
C ARG A 80 1.16 13.47 12.79
N ILE A 81 0.62 12.35 13.26
CA ILE A 81 0.87 11.83 14.61
C ILE A 81 2.36 11.60 14.84
N VAL A 82 3.03 10.93 13.90
CA VAL A 82 4.46 10.63 13.97
C VAL A 82 5.30 11.90 13.96
N SER A 83 4.91 12.92 13.20
CA SER A 83 5.62 14.21 13.19
C SER A 83 5.47 15.00 14.49
N MET A 84 4.36 14.83 15.21
CA MET A 84 4.10 15.53 16.49
C MET A 84 4.73 14.83 17.70
N SER A 85 5.16 13.58 17.56
CA SER A 85 5.74 12.76 18.64
C SER A 85 7.26 12.58 18.54
N MET A 86 7.90 13.24 17.56
CA MET A 86 9.36 13.41 17.47
C MET A 86 9.81 14.61 18.29
#